data_AF-A0A0E0LL89-F1
#
_entry.id   AF-A0A0E0LL89-F1
#
_cell.length_a   1.000
_cell.length_b   1.000
_cell.length_c   1.000
_cell.angle_alpha   90.00
_cell.angle_beta   90.00
_cell.angle_gamma   90.00
#
_symmetry.space_group_name_H-M   'P 1'
#
loop_
_entity.id
_entity.type
_entity.pdbx_description
1 polymer ?
#
loop_
_entity_poly.entity_id
_entity_poly.type
_entity_poly.pdbx_seq_one_letter_code
_entity_poly.pdbx_strand_id
1 'polypeptide(L)'
;MGRLGNTTMRLVLWLGAIVVSDAAAAAADGHLHVIYNDNFPHDNPFQTVRVAVKNVKFATIDDIAPLPPGNVAAARRPTTAGKSVPRLKMQMLEKEQLRANPKPFLAL
;
A
#
# COMPACT_ATOMS: atom_id res chain seq x y z
N MET A 1 22.52 -39.66 -19.11
CA MET A 1 22.64 -38.24 -19.53
C MET A 1 21.47 -37.93 -20.45
N GLY A 2 20.44 -37.26 -19.93
CA GLY A 2 19.22 -36.95 -20.68
C GLY A 2 19.45 -35.80 -21.66
N ARG A 3 19.11 -36.02 -22.93
CA ARG A 3 19.16 -35.03 -24.01
C ARG A 3 18.04 -34.00 -23.77
N LEU A 4 18.40 -32.76 -23.45
CA LEU A 4 17.45 -31.65 -23.37
C LEU A 4 16.93 -31.40 -24.79
N GLY A 5 15.63 -31.63 -24.99
CA GLY A 5 14.96 -31.32 -26.26
C GLY A 5 15.16 -29.85 -26.63
N ASN A 6 15.11 -29.58 -27.92
CA ASN A 6 15.18 -28.28 -28.60
C ASN A 6 14.04 -27.29 -28.24
N THR A 7 13.45 -27.40 -27.06
CA THR A 7 12.59 -26.38 -26.46
C THR A 7 13.45 -25.28 -25.89
N THR A 8 13.60 -24.18 -26.63
CA THR A 8 14.20 -22.94 -26.15
C THR A 8 13.38 -22.40 -24.98
N MET A 9 13.74 -22.76 -23.75
CA MET A 9 13.16 -22.14 -22.56
C MET A 9 13.61 -20.67 -22.50
N ARG A 10 12.67 -19.74 -22.38
CA ARG A 10 12.95 -18.31 -22.16
C ARG A 10 12.66 -17.95 -20.72
N LEU A 11 13.66 -17.37 -20.06
CA LEU A 11 13.48 -16.75 -18.74
C LEU A 11 12.91 -15.34 -18.94
N VAL A 12 11.89 -14.98 -18.15
CA VAL A 12 11.27 -13.65 -18.16
C VAL A 12 11.34 -13.10 -16.74
N LEU A 13 11.86 -11.88 -16.59
CA LEU A 13 11.91 -11.13 -15.34
C LEU A 13 10.91 -9.97 -15.43
N TRP A 14 10.06 -9.83 -14.41
CA TRP A 14 9.15 -8.71 -14.26
C TRP A 14 9.73 -7.71 -13.27
N LEU A 15 9.77 -6.43 -13.64
CA LEU A 15 10.27 -5.34 -12.80
C LEU A 15 9.11 -4.44 -12.38
N GLY A 16 9.11 -4.01 -11.12
CA GLY A 16 8.15 -3.04 -10.62
C GLY A 16 8.41 -1.65 -11.24
N ALA A 17 7.36 -0.97 -11.66
CA ALA A 17 7.47 0.36 -12.26
C ALA A 17 6.21 1.19 -11.99
N ILE A 18 6.38 2.52 -12.00
CA ILE A 18 5.32 3.51 -11.86
C ILE A 18 5.04 4.10 -13.24
N VAL A 19 3.76 4.19 -13.62
CA VAL A 19 3.32 4.77 -14.89
C VAL A 19 3.29 6.30 -14.78
N VAL A 20 3.91 6.99 -15.74
CA VAL A 20 4.04 8.46 -15.77
C VAL A 20 3.11 9.10 -16.79
N SER A 21 2.79 8.42 -17.89
CA SER A 21 1.83 8.91 -18.89
C SER A 21 0.44 8.33 -18.70
N ASP A 22 -0.58 9.16 -18.94
CA ASP A 22 -1.98 8.76 -18.87
C ASP A 22 -2.29 7.62 -19.86
N ALA A 23 -3.12 6.67 -19.43
CA ALA A 23 -3.58 5.54 -20.24
C ALA A 23 -4.31 5.99 -21.52
N ALA A 24 -4.92 7.18 -21.52
CA ALA A 24 -5.51 7.77 -22.73
C ALA A 24 -4.48 8.07 -23.83
N ALA A 25 -3.26 8.48 -23.46
CA ALA A 25 -2.17 8.69 -24.41
C ALA A 25 -1.61 7.35 -24.93
N ALA A 26 -1.55 6.32 -24.06
CA ALA A 26 -1.10 4.98 -24.43
C ALA A 26 -2.04 4.27 -25.42
N ALA A 27 -3.33 4.61 -25.42
CA ALA A 27 -4.29 4.08 -26.40
C ALA A 27 -3.99 4.54 -27.83
N ALA A 28 -3.30 5.67 -28.01
CA ALA A 28 -2.97 6.22 -29.32
C ALA A 28 -1.72 5.59 -29.94
N ASP A 29 -0.70 5.25 -29.13
CA ASP A 29 0.60 4.78 -29.62
C ASP A 29 0.97 3.36 -29.17
N GLY A 30 0.17 2.73 -28.30
CA GLY A 30 0.36 1.38 -27.78
C GLY A 30 1.46 1.24 -26.73
N HIS A 31 1.97 2.34 -26.18
CA HIS A 31 3.07 2.33 -25.22
C HIS A 31 2.76 3.11 -23.95
N LEU A 32 3.37 2.67 -22.85
CA LEU A 32 3.38 3.35 -21.57
C LEU A 32 4.76 3.90 -21.30
N HIS A 33 4.80 5.08 -20.74
CA HIS A 33 6.00 5.65 -20.16
C HIS A 33 6.03 5.31 -18.68
N VAL A 34 7.07 4.59 -18.26
CA VAL A 34 7.22 4.11 -16.88
C VAL A 34 8.57 4.50 -16.29
N ILE A 35 8.64 4.64 -14.98
CA ILE A 35 9.89 4.73 -14.22
C ILE A 35 9.99 3.47 -13.39
N TYR A 36 11.10 2.74 -13.50
CA TYR A 36 11.30 1.52 -12.74
C TYR A 36 11.64 1.84 -11.28
N ASN A 37 11.16 1.00 -10.36
CA ASN A 37 11.43 1.15 -8.93
C ASN A 37 12.87 0.77 -8.57
N ASP A 38 13.42 -0.21 -9.28
CA ASP A 38 14.82 -0.62 -9.17
C ASP A 38 15.67 0.24 -10.09
N ASN A 39 16.94 0.47 -9.74
CA ASN A 39 17.91 1.37 -10.39
C ASN A 39 18.19 1.02 -11.88
N PHE A 40 17.17 1.12 -12.71
CA PHE A 40 17.12 0.76 -14.11
C PHE A 40 16.44 1.89 -14.89
N PRO A 41 17.08 2.39 -15.96
CA PRO A 41 18.44 2.07 -16.39
C PRO A 41 19.49 2.53 -15.36
N HIS A 42 20.60 1.78 -15.26
CA HIS A 42 21.61 1.99 -14.21
C HIS A 42 22.19 3.41 -14.21
N ASP A 43 22.35 3.98 -15.40
CA ASP A 43 22.96 5.30 -15.59
C ASP A 43 22.04 6.43 -15.16
N ASN A 44 20.72 6.23 -15.21
CA ASN A 44 19.73 7.22 -14.81
C ASN A 44 18.44 6.54 -14.30
N PRO A 45 18.32 6.27 -13.00
CA PRO A 45 17.18 5.54 -12.43
C PRO A 45 15.84 6.27 -12.55
N PHE A 46 15.86 7.60 -12.74
CA PHE A 46 14.64 8.40 -12.89
C PHE A 46 14.25 8.60 -14.36
N GLN A 47 14.95 7.94 -15.28
CA GLN A 47 14.63 8.02 -16.69
C GLN A 47 13.30 7.32 -16.99
N THR A 48 12.43 8.03 -17.67
CA THR A 48 11.19 7.47 -18.20
C THR A 48 11.48 6.54 -19.39
N VAL A 49 11.07 5.28 -19.27
CA VAL A 49 11.24 4.25 -20.30
C VAL A 49 9.92 3.98 -21.01
N ARG A 50 9.96 3.89 -22.34
CA ARG A 50 8.80 3.57 -23.17
C ARG A 50 8.66 2.06 -23.31
N VAL A 51 7.53 1.51 -22.88
CA VAL A 51 7.26 0.07 -22.83
C VAL A 51 5.96 -0.23 -23.55
N ALA A 52 5.95 -1.25 -24.41
CA ALA A 52 4.72 -1.67 -25.07
C ALA A 52 3.72 -2.21 -24.05
N VAL A 53 2.45 -1.81 -24.14
CA VAL A 53 1.39 -2.22 -23.20
C VAL A 53 1.29 -3.75 -23.06
N LYS A 54 1.48 -4.48 -24.18
CA LYS A 54 1.49 -5.96 -24.21
C LYS A 54 2.57 -6.62 -23.36
N ASN A 55 3.63 -5.89 -23.01
CA ASN A 55 4.74 -6.35 -22.18
C ASN A 55 4.63 -5.88 -20.74
N VAL A 56 3.49 -5.30 -20.33
CA VAL A 56 3.23 -4.82 -18.98
C VAL A 56 2.14 -5.69 -18.35
N LYS A 57 2.42 -6.20 -17.15
CA LYS A 57 1.41 -6.83 -16.29
C LYS A 57 1.02 -5.81 -15.22
N PHE A 58 -0.21 -5.31 -15.27
CA PHE A 58 -0.74 -4.48 -14.19
C PHE A 58 -0.91 -5.36 -12.95
N ALA A 59 -0.18 -5.02 -11.89
CA ALA A 59 -0.33 -5.75 -10.63
C ALA A 59 -1.74 -5.50 -10.08
N THR A 60 -2.47 -6.57 -9.83
CA THR A 60 -3.73 -6.51 -9.09
C THR A 60 -3.40 -6.53 -7.59
N ILE A 61 -4.32 -6.11 -6.71
CA ILE A 61 -4.10 -6.13 -5.25
C ILE A 61 -3.64 -7.51 -4.76
N ASP A 62 -4.03 -8.59 -5.44
CA ASP A 62 -3.65 -9.97 -5.14
C ASP A 62 -2.23 -10.37 -5.62
N ASP A 63 -1.62 -9.62 -6.56
CA ASP A 63 -0.28 -9.90 -7.09
C ASP A 63 0.85 -9.28 -6.22
N ILE A 64 0.51 -8.38 -5.28
CA ILE A 64 1.48 -7.80 -4.36
C ILE A 64 1.71 -8.81 -3.23
N ALA A 65 2.84 -9.50 -3.27
CA ALA A 65 3.28 -10.33 -2.14
C ALA A 65 3.20 -9.49 -0.84
N PRO A 66 2.64 -10.02 0.27
CA PRO A 66 2.52 -9.27 1.50
C PRO A 66 3.87 -8.72 1.90
N LEU A 67 4.02 -7.40 1.94
CA LEU A 67 5.18 -6.78 2.56
C LEU A 67 5.33 -7.42 3.95
N PRO A 68 6.50 -7.96 4.33
CA PRO A 68 6.72 -8.37 5.71
C PRO A 68 6.36 -7.17 6.60
N PRO A 69 5.71 -7.36 7.77
CA PRO A 69 5.30 -6.26 8.64
C PRO A 69 6.52 -5.62 9.29
N GLY A 70 7.25 -4.83 8.51
CA GLY A 70 8.32 -3.95 8.93
C GLY A 70 7.73 -2.57 9.18
N ASN A 71 7.51 -2.26 10.45
CA ASN A 71 7.64 -0.94 11.06
C ASN A 71 7.25 0.31 10.25
N VAL A 72 6.10 0.33 9.58
CA VAL A 72 5.41 1.61 9.34
C VAL A 72 4.69 2.00 10.63
N ALA A 73 5.43 2.67 11.51
CA ALA A 73 4.85 3.56 12.53
C ALA A 73 4.22 4.79 11.84
N ALA A 74 3.29 4.56 10.91
CA ALA A 74 2.33 5.56 10.49
C ALA A 74 1.11 5.34 11.38
N ALA A 75 1.08 6.08 12.49
CA ALA A 75 -0.12 6.23 13.29
C ALA A 75 -1.29 6.49 12.33
N ARG A 76 -2.20 5.51 12.19
CA ARG A 76 -3.46 5.71 11.47
C ARG A 76 -4.20 6.80 12.21
N ARG A 77 -4.07 8.05 11.74
CA ARG A 77 -4.82 9.19 12.25
C ARG A 77 -6.30 8.84 12.06
N PRO A 78 -7.09 8.66 13.13
CA PRO A 78 -8.49 8.29 12.97
C PRO A 78 -9.25 9.49 12.37
N THR A 79 -9.44 9.51 11.07
CA THR A 79 -10.32 10.46 10.39
C THR A 79 -11.65 9.78 10.11
N THR A 80 -12.42 9.52 11.17
CA THR A 80 -13.86 9.27 11.08
C THR A 80 -14.41 9.57 12.47
N ALA A 81 -15.14 10.67 12.61
CA ALA A 81 -15.94 10.98 13.79
C ALA A 81 -17.11 9.98 13.87
N GLY A 82 -16.79 8.75 14.26
CA GLY A 82 -17.76 7.71 14.54
C GLY A 82 -18.45 8.04 15.86
N LYS A 83 -19.76 8.28 15.78
CA LYS A 83 -20.66 8.54 16.91
C LYS A 83 -20.61 7.41 17.94
N SER A 84 -19.68 7.47 18.90
CA SER A 84 -19.68 6.56 20.06
C SER A 84 -20.56 7.14 21.18
N VAL A 85 -21.86 7.30 20.91
CA VAL A 85 -22.86 7.62 21.93
C VAL A 85 -22.89 6.64 23.12
N PRO A 86 -22.58 5.34 22.99
CA PRO A 86 -22.61 4.43 24.15
C PRO A 86 -21.50 4.75 25.15
N ARG A 87 -20.31 5.15 24.67
CA ARG A 87 -19.15 5.46 25.53
C ARG A 87 -19.36 6.75 26.32
N LEU A 88 -19.98 7.77 25.71
CA LEU A 88 -20.31 9.02 26.41
C LEU A 88 -21.37 8.78 27.50
N LYS A 89 -22.38 7.93 27.25
CA LYS A 89 -23.38 7.57 28.27
C LYS A 89 -22.75 6.88 29.48
N MET A 90 -21.83 5.94 29.28
CA MET A 90 -21.10 5.31 30.40
C MET A 90 -20.26 6.32 31.17
N GLN A 91 -19.55 7.23 30.49
CA GLN A 91 -18.75 8.26 31.16
C GLN A 91 -19.59 9.28 31.93
N MET A 92 -20.77 9.65 31.43
CA MET A 92 -21.72 10.49 32.17
C MET A 92 -22.27 9.77 33.40
N LEU A 93 -22.63 8.49 33.28
CA LEU A 93 -23.12 7.70 34.40
C LEU A 93 -22.03 7.52 35.49
N GLU A 94 -20.78 7.27 35.08
CA GLU A 94 -19.65 7.17 36.00
C GLU A 94 -19.39 8.52 36.71
N LYS A 95 -19.43 9.64 35.97
CA LYS A 95 -19.27 10.98 36.53
C LYS A 95 -20.43 11.37 37.47
N GLU A 96 -21.65 10.92 37.19
CA GLU A 96 -22.80 11.12 38.07
C GLU A 96 -22.66 10.30 39.36
N GLN A 97 -22.24 9.03 39.27
CA GLN A 97 -21.98 8.19 40.44
C GLN A 97 -20.87 8.75 41.33
N LEU A 98 -19.81 9.32 40.75
CA LEU A 98 -18.74 10.01 41.47
C LEU A 98 -19.24 11.30 42.16
N ARG A 99 -20.24 11.98 41.57
CA ARG A 99 -20.90 13.14 42.20
C ARG A 99 -21.88 12.74 43.30
N ALA A 100 -22.53 11.59 43.18
CA ALA A 100 -23.53 11.08 44.13
C ALA A 100 -22.92 10.41 45.37
N ASN A 101 -21.63 10.08 45.37
CA ASN A 101 -20.96 9.47 46.51
C ASN A 101 -19.64 10.18 46.87
N PRO A 102 -19.70 11.32 47.58
CA PRO A 102 -18.50 11.95 48.10
C PRO A 102 -18.04 11.19 49.36
N LYS A 103 -17.36 10.05 49.19
CA LYS A 103 -16.57 9.50 50.31
C LYS A 103 -15.35 10.41 50.49
N PRO A 104 -15.18 11.08 51.64
CA PRO A 104 -13.96 11.83 51.89
C PRO A 104 -12.82 10.83 52.08
N PHE A 105 -11.89 10.80 51.14
CA PHE A 105 -10.55 10.30 51.42
C PHE A 105 -9.88 11.33 52.34
N LEU A 106 -10.11 11.20 53.65
CA LEU A 106 -9.24 11.81 54.64
C LEU A 106 -7.99 10.94 54.74
N ALA A 107 -6.88 11.49 54.26
CA ALA A 107 -5.54 11.03 54.55
C ALA A 107 -5.12 11.61 55.91
N LEU A 108 -4.98 10.76 56.93
CA LEU A 108 -3.77 10.59 57.74
C LEU A 108 -3.92 9.34 58.61
#